data_AF-A0A929NYC3-F1
#
_entry.id   AF-A0A929NYC3-F1
#
_cell.length_a   1.000
_cell.length_b   1.000
_cell.length_c   1.000
_cell.angle_alpha   90.00
_cell.angle_beta   90.00
_cell.angle_gamma   90.00
#
_symmetry.space_group_name_H-M   'P 1'
#
loop_
_entity.id
_entity.type
_entity.pdbx_description
1 polymer ?
#
loop_
_entity_poly.entity_id
_entity_poly.type
_entity_poly.pdbx_seq_one_letter_code
_entity_poly.pdbx_strand_id
1 'polypeptide(L)' 'MSKNTGEITAINGPIITVQIPEVRNGEQVRIGKLNLMGEVIRLDGNLATVQVY' A
#
# COMPACT_ATOMS: atom_id res chain seq x y z
N MET A 1 -4.66 -3.55 14.19
CA MET A 1 -4.70 -3.50 12.72
C MET A 1 -5.78 -2.51 12.35
N SER A 2 -5.42 -1.33 11.84
CA SER A 2 -6.36 -0.36 11.30
C SER A 2 -7.12 -1.03 10.15
N LYS A 3 -8.45 -0.96 10.20
CA LYS A 3 -9.34 -1.57 9.20
C LYS A 3 -9.50 -0.65 7.99
N ASN A 4 -8.41 -0.02 7.55
CA ASN A 4 -8.46 0.97 6.49
C ASN A 4 -8.21 0.27 5.15
N THR A 5 -9.27 0.11 4.38
CA THR A 5 -9.19 -0.34 2.99
C THR A 5 -8.81 0.82 2.08
N GLY A 6 -7.85 0.60 1.20
CA GLY A 6 -7.46 1.52 0.14
C GLY A 6 -7.72 0.93 -1.25
N GLU A 7 -7.43 1.72 -2.28
CA GLU A 7 -7.57 1.34 -3.68
C GLU A 7 -6.20 1.35 -4.37
N ILE A 8 -5.93 0.37 -5.23
CA ILE A 8 -4.74 0.35 -6.08
C ILE A 8 -4.95 1.31 -7.24
N THR A 9 -4.08 2.32 -7.37
CA THR A 9 -4.16 3.32 -8.44
C THR A 9 -3.14 3.08 -9.55
N ALA A 10 -2.02 2.40 -9.26
CA ALA A 10 -1.03 2.00 -10.26
C ALA A 10 -0.25 0.75 -9.84
N ILE A 11 0.20 -0.04 -10.82
CA ILE A 11 1.05 -1.22 -10.63
C ILE A 11 2.25 -1.13 -11.57
N ASN A 12 3.46 -1.18 -11.03
CA ASN A 12 4.71 -1.23 -11.78
C ASN A 12 5.65 -2.29 -11.19
N GLY A 13 5.47 -3.54 -11.65
CA GLY A 13 6.20 -4.69 -11.09
C GLY A 13 5.92 -4.87 -9.60
N PRO A 14 6.94 -4.95 -8.72
CA PRO A 14 6.74 -5.09 -7.28
C PRO A 14 6.38 -3.78 -6.59
N ILE A 15 6.41 -2.64 -7.30
CA ILE A 15 6.07 -1.32 -6.75
C ILE A 15 4.64 -0.96 -7.12
N ILE A 16 3.82 -0.67 -6.12
CA ILE A 16 2.40 -0.39 -6.27
C ILE A 16 2.09 0.96 -5.64
N THR A 17 1.27 1.77 -6.31
CA THR A 17 0.71 2.98 -5.73
C THR A 17 -0.71 2.69 -5.28
N VAL A 18 -1.01 3.04 -4.04
CA VAL A 18 -2.34 2.90 -3.44
C VAL A 18 -2.81 4.23 -2.88
N GLN A 19 -4.10 4.49 -2.96
CA GLN A 19 -4.75 5.53 -2.20
C GLN A 19 -5.33 4.91 -0.94
N ILE A 20 -4.80 5.27 0.23
CA ILE A 20 -5.20 4.64 1.50
C ILE A 20 -5.13 5.66 2.65
N PRO A 21 -6.19 5.79 3.46
CA PRO A 21 -6.18 6.70 4.59
C PRO A 21 -5.37 6.15 5.76
N GLU A 22 -4.64 7.04 6.43
CA GLU A 22 -4.02 6.81 7.75
C GLU A 22 -2.96 5.69 7.80
N VAL A 23 -2.32 5.37 6.67
CA VAL A 23 -1.17 4.45 6.64
C VAL A 23 0.13 5.17 6.99
N ARG A 24 1.05 4.47 7.67
CA ARG A 24 2.37 5.00 8.02
C ARG A 24 3.45 4.45 7.11
N ASN A 25 4.52 5.24 6.93
CA ASN A 25 5.73 4.74 6.29
C ASN A 25 6.36 3.63 7.16
N GLY A 26 6.84 2.55 6.53
CA GLY A 26 7.29 1.31 7.16
C GLY A 26 6.17 0.37 7.63
N GLU A 27 4.90 0.74 7.44
CA GLU A 27 3.77 -0.13 7.82
C GLU A 27 3.62 -1.29 6.84
N GLN A 28 3.41 -2.49 7.39
CA GLN A 28 3.09 -3.67 6.60
C GLN A 28 1.61 -3.67 6.22
N VAL A 29 1.35 -3.90 4.93
CA VAL A 29 0.01 -3.88 4.34
C VAL A 29 -0.30 -5.18 3.62
N ARG A 30 -1.59 -5.39 3.35
CA ARG A 30 -2.10 -6.48 2.53
C ARG A 30 -2.64 -5.93 1.22
N ILE A 31 -2.21 -6.51 0.10
CA ILE A 31 -2.50 -5.99 -1.23
C ILE A 31 -3.34 -6.97 -2.04
N GLY A 32 -4.43 -6.43 -2.61
CA GLY A 32 -5.25 -7.08 -3.62
C GLY A 32 -5.98 -8.34 -3.14
N LYS A 33 -6.61 -9.05 -4.08
CA LYS A 33 -7.43 -10.25 -3.80
C LYS A 33 -6.61 -11.44 -3.28
N LEU A 34 -5.33 -11.49 -3.60
CA LEU A 34 -4.41 -12.55 -3.18
C LEU A 34 -3.80 -12.29 -1.78
N ASN A 35 -4.12 -11.16 -1.16
CA ASN A 35 -3.66 -10.81 0.19
C ASN A 35 -2.12 -10.80 0.33
N LEU A 36 -1.44 -10.36 -0.74
CA LEU A 36 0.02 -10.30 -0.80
C LEU A 36 0.55 -9.34 0.27
N MET A 37 1.71 -9.65 0.82
CA MET A 37 2.34 -8.82 1.83
C MET A 37 3.15 -7.72 1.16
N GLY A 38 3.08 -6.50 1.69
CA GLY A 38 3.96 -5.42 1.26
C GLY A 38 4.27 -4.47 2.40
N GLU A 39 5.15 -3.53 2.10
CA GLU A 39 5.57 -2.48 3.02
C GLU A 39 5.42 -1.12 2.35
N VAL A 40 4.85 -0.16 3.09
CA VAL A 40 4.77 1.23 2.64
C VAL A 40 6.16 1.83 2.72
N ILE A 41 6.72 2.23 1.58
CA ILE A 41 8.08 2.79 1.47
C ILE A 41 8.10 4.31 1.25
N ARG A 42 6.95 4.90 0.88
CA ARG A 42 6.79 6.35 0.66
C ARG A 42 5.34 6.78 0.86
N LEU A 43 5.14 7.97 1.41
CA LEU A 43 3.85 8.66 1.48
C LEU A 43 3.90 9.93 0.62
N ASP A 44 2.82 10.20 -0.11
CA ASP A 44 2.63 11.42 -0.89
C ASP A 44 1.15 11.85 -0.79
N GLY A 45 0.86 12.75 0.15
CA GLY A 45 -0.52 13.12 0.47
C GLY A 45 -1.34 11.92 0.96
N ASN A 46 -2.38 11.56 0.19
CA ASN A 46 -3.22 10.39 0.45
C ASN A 46 -2.81 9.13 -0.34
N LEU A 47 -1.70 9.22 -1.09
CA LEU A 47 -1.10 8.12 -1.80
C LEU A 47 0.03 7.51 -0.98
N ALA A 48 0.17 6.20 -1.09
CA ALA A 48 1.28 5.43 -0.55
C ALA A 48 1.91 4.61 -1.68
N THR A 49 3.24 4.57 -1.69
CA THR A 49 4.00 3.62 -2.51
C THR A 49 4.32 2.42 -1.65
N VAL A 50 3.99 1.23 -2.16
CA VAL A 50 4.15 -0.04 -1.48
C VAL A 50 5.09 -0.93 -2.29
N GLN A 51 6.07 -1.53 -1.63
CA GLN A 51 6.84 -2.63 -2.20
C GLN A 51 6.20 -3.95 -1.76
N VAL A 52 5.85 -4.80 -2.72
CA VAL A 52 5.29 -6.13 -2.49
C VAL A 52 6.40 -7.17 -2.44
N TYR A 53 6.26 -8.13 -1.52
CA TYR A 53 7.14 -9.29 -1.35
C TYR A 53 6.61 -10.54 -2.08
#